data_AF-A0A923Q458-F1
#
_entry.id   AF-A0A923Q458-F1
#
_cell.length_a   1.000
_cell.length_b   1.000
_cell.length_c   1.000
_cell.angle_alpha   90.00
_cell.angle_beta   90.00
_cell.angle_gamma   90.00
#
_symmetry.space_group_name_H-M   'P 1'
#
loop_
_entity.id
_entity.type
_entity.pdbx_description
1 polymer ?
#
loop_
_entity_poly.entity_id
_entity_poly.type
_entity_poly.pdbx_seq_one_letter_code
_entity_poly.pdbx_strand_id
1 'polypeptide(L)'
;MGIRRNLFTYFLFAWIGLTALPADLHAQAFLAEMSFSLWNKSCEARPRDAAPAICLAGSPSQQQIHLLKKDFGKISEQSFLGALANERAIAMACAETQIDAIQVTPKATEKFVDDYVSKLTLLAYAKKQMTTLEPAIAVDKKAAIEYHRLRLHVESITSSMSFIKLKSMNQMRNYITSQSDMFGPKGVPNYFHEQMKEAVRSALKKSSIEVAKNKSILEQGALTNGESLDENYRESLAQDEDLIEGFRKSNPQIESTMTSAQCRVDAKYGRGAESRDNTMLAISVLATGGAAAISKIAASGLMSSLTGATAIGTLTPRTAGILRVIAATTSSSLALRQSYRACYGDVGPATATPKIPQKGKTCDADVMSTIVNDNCLLTVALSGLEVADSTKVYKETIHGLNKAGFFKPRKNLQLELWKLEEEGSEKALAFKKDLQHRLQNGKVYSSAVIGEMNTAVNNPELVTFEDGLQGVWKRKEGIGSGNSEIAAYLVDSKIKSNLVPITVPYKKDGVDGTIQLFVSAEEAKLKDFPSELKFIDYLLENGDRHGGNYLISNGRLVAIDNGISFGNEYH
;
A
#
# COMPACT_ATOMS: atom_id res chain seq x y z
N MET A 1 26.54 -26.52 23.43
CA MET A 1 26.98 -25.73 22.25
C MET A 1 25.79 -25.53 21.30
N GLY A 2 24.94 -24.52 21.52
CA GLY A 2 23.72 -24.35 20.71
C GLY A 2 23.16 -22.93 20.58
N ILE A 3 23.80 -21.93 21.18
CA ILE A 3 23.26 -20.54 21.23
C ILE A 3 24.11 -19.55 20.39
N ARG A 4 25.32 -19.93 19.95
CA ARG A 4 26.23 -19.03 19.22
C ARG A 4 25.92 -18.87 17.72
N ARG A 5 25.09 -19.72 17.10
CA ARG A 5 24.77 -19.61 15.67
C ARG A 5 23.79 -18.48 15.35
N ASN A 6 22.86 -18.16 16.24
CA ASN A 6 21.84 -17.15 15.95
C ASN A 6 22.38 -15.71 16.03
N LEU A 7 23.24 -15.41 17.00
CA LEU A 7 23.82 -14.06 17.20
C LEU A 7 24.73 -13.61 16.04
N PHE A 8 25.47 -14.54 15.42
CA PHE A 8 26.34 -14.22 14.29
C PHE A 8 25.53 -13.89 13.02
N THR A 9 24.39 -14.54 12.84
CA THR A 9 23.46 -14.29 11.72
C THR A 9 22.78 -12.93 11.81
N TYR A 10 22.35 -12.51 13.01
CA TYR A 10 21.80 -11.17 13.22
C TYR A 10 22.84 -10.07 12.98
N PHE A 11 24.10 -10.31 13.35
CA PHE A 11 25.21 -9.40 13.07
C PHE A 11 25.48 -9.25 11.57
N LEU A 12 25.38 -10.34 10.79
CA LEU A 12 25.61 -10.31 9.34
C LEU A 12 24.57 -9.44 8.60
N PHE A 13 23.29 -9.51 8.99
CA PHE A 13 22.23 -8.67 8.42
C PHE A 13 22.36 -7.20 8.84
N ALA A 14 22.75 -6.94 10.10
CA ALA A 14 22.99 -5.58 10.58
C ALA A 14 24.21 -4.93 9.89
N TRP A 15 25.21 -5.72 9.49
CA TRP A 15 26.42 -5.23 8.83
C TRP A 15 26.22 -5.06 7.31
N ILE A 16 25.57 -6.00 6.63
CA ILE A 16 25.25 -5.91 5.19
C ILE A 16 24.22 -4.79 4.91
N GLY A 17 23.30 -4.53 5.85
CA GLY A 17 22.37 -3.41 5.76
C GLY A 17 22.98 -2.01 5.89
N LEU A 18 24.24 -1.88 6.33
CA LEU A 18 24.84 -0.57 6.66
C LEU A 18 25.90 -0.07 5.68
N THR A 19 26.43 -0.90 4.80
CA THR A 19 27.48 -0.49 3.86
C THR A 19 26.99 -0.63 2.42
N ALA A 20 26.35 0.43 1.91
CA ALA A 20 26.25 0.77 0.49
C ALA A 20 26.03 -0.42 -0.46
N LEU A 21 24.88 -1.08 -0.39
CA LEU A 21 24.35 -1.76 -1.57
C LEU A 21 23.49 -0.74 -2.32
N PRO A 22 23.77 -0.44 -3.60
CA PRO A 22 22.84 0.32 -4.41
C PRO A 22 21.48 -0.39 -4.37
N ALA A 23 20.39 0.38 -4.50
CA ALA A 23 19.02 -0.12 -4.60
C ALA A 23 18.76 -0.89 -5.91
N ASP A 24 19.75 -1.65 -6.39
CA ASP A 24 19.64 -2.50 -7.55
C ASP A 24 18.79 -3.72 -7.22
N LEU A 25 17.89 -4.05 -8.15
CA LEU A 25 16.92 -5.15 -8.06
C LEU A 25 17.56 -6.49 -7.65
N HIS A 26 18.83 -6.72 -7.99
CA HIS A 26 19.58 -7.92 -7.58
C HIS A 26 19.73 -8.09 -6.05
N ALA A 27 19.70 -7.01 -5.27
CA ALA A 27 19.81 -7.09 -3.82
C ALA A 27 18.57 -7.76 -3.18
N GLN A 28 17.38 -7.58 -3.76
CA GLN A 28 16.13 -8.09 -3.17
C GLN A 28 16.02 -9.61 -3.31
N ALA A 29 16.34 -10.16 -4.47
CA ALA A 29 16.36 -11.60 -4.70
C ALA A 29 17.44 -12.30 -3.86
N PHE A 30 18.61 -11.65 -3.70
CA PHE A 30 19.68 -12.16 -2.85
C PHE A 30 19.27 -12.22 -1.37
N LEU A 31 18.63 -11.16 -0.85
CA LEU A 31 18.11 -11.14 0.52
C LEU A 31 17.00 -12.19 0.74
N ALA A 32 16.16 -12.41 -0.28
CA ALA A 32 15.16 -13.48 -0.27
C ALA A 32 15.78 -14.88 -0.18
N GLU A 33 16.80 -15.19 -0.98
CA GLU A 33 17.50 -16.47 -0.92
C GLU A 33 18.22 -16.69 0.41
N MET A 34 18.92 -15.65 0.90
CA MET A 34 19.55 -15.70 2.21
C MET A 34 18.53 -15.97 3.31
N SER A 35 17.40 -15.27 3.27
CA SER A 35 16.31 -15.49 4.23
C SER A 35 15.78 -16.92 4.11
N PHE A 36 15.49 -17.40 2.91
CA PHE A 36 15.00 -18.76 2.68
C PHE A 36 15.90 -19.83 3.32
N SER A 37 17.22 -19.71 3.13
CA SER A 37 18.23 -20.59 3.74
C SER A 37 18.24 -20.51 5.26
N LEU A 38 18.17 -19.29 5.83
CA LEU A 38 18.21 -19.08 7.27
C LEU A 38 16.99 -19.61 8.03
N TRP A 39 15.81 -19.57 7.41
CA TRP A 39 14.59 -20.11 8.00
C TRP A 39 14.50 -21.65 7.89
N ASN A 40 15.58 -22.31 7.44
CA ASN A 40 15.68 -23.76 7.27
C ASN A 40 14.49 -24.34 6.46
N LYS A 41 13.97 -23.56 5.51
CA LYS A 41 12.89 -24.01 4.64
C LYS A 41 13.49 -24.98 3.62
N SER A 42 13.05 -26.23 3.64
CA SER A 42 13.35 -27.18 2.57
C SER A 42 12.41 -26.94 1.39
N CYS A 43 12.89 -27.23 0.19
CA CYS A 43 12.08 -27.20 -1.03
C CYS A 43 11.10 -28.38 -1.15
N GLU A 44 10.80 -29.07 -0.04
CA GLU A 44 9.83 -30.16 -0.06
C GLU A 44 8.45 -29.61 -0.42
N ALA A 45 7.84 -30.22 -1.44
CA ALA A 45 6.49 -29.91 -1.86
C ALA A 45 5.53 -30.20 -0.70
N ARG A 46 4.69 -29.21 -0.34
CA ARG A 46 3.59 -29.48 0.59
C ARG A 46 2.50 -30.24 -0.17
N PRO A 47 2.10 -31.43 0.26
CA PRO A 47 0.89 -32.05 -0.28
C PRO A 47 -0.30 -31.16 0.09
N ARG A 48 -1.00 -30.63 -0.93
CA ARG A 48 -2.32 -30.01 -0.79
C ARG A 48 -3.37 -30.88 -1.47
N ASP A 49 -4.56 -30.91 -0.89
CA ASP A 49 -5.75 -31.42 -1.56
C ASP A 49 -5.99 -30.62 -2.85
N ALA A 50 -6.32 -31.32 -3.92
CA ALA A 50 -6.38 -30.73 -5.25
C ALA A 50 -7.42 -29.61 -5.34
N ALA A 51 -6.99 -28.42 -5.77
CA ALA A 51 -7.90 -27.44 -6.34
C ALA A 51 -8.61 -28.05 -7.57
N PRO A 52 -9.92 -27.83 -7.75
CA PRO A 52 -10.65 -28.34 -8.90
C PRO A 52 -10.04 -27.81 -10.20
N ALA A 53 -9.96 -28.66 -11.22
CA ALA A 53 -9.36 -28.31 -12.51
C ALA A 53 -10.12 -27.16 -13.18
N ILE A 54 -9.44 -26.01 -13.27
CA ILE A 54 -9.88 -24.80 -13.98
C ILE A 54 -9.60 -25.02 -15.48
N CYS A 55 -10.27 -24.25 -16.34
CA CYS A 55 -10.11 -24.17 -17.80
C CYS A 55 -8.87 -24.87 -18.36
N LEU A 56 -9.08 -25.82 -19.28
CA LEU A 56 -8.03 -26.68 -19.87
C LEU A 56 -6.75 -25.88 -20.07
N ALA A 57 -5.75 -26.18 -19.24
CA ALA A 57 -4.40 -25.65 -19.37
C ALA A 57 -3.93 -25.90 -20.81
N GLY A 58 -3.60 -24.82 -21.52
CA GLY A 58 -2.88 -24.95 -22.77
C GLY A 58 -1.51 -25.54 -22.43
N SER A 59 -1.12 -26.62 -23.09
CA SER A 59 0.17 -27.25 -22.82
C SER A 59 1.29 -26.21 -23.02
N PRO A 60 2.24 -26.06 -22.08
CA PRO A 60 3.40 -25.21 -22.29
C PRO A 60 4.08 -25.60 -23.60
N SER A 61 4.72 -24.64 -24.27
CA SER A 61 5.33 -24.92 -25.56
C SER A 61 6.39 -26.04 -25.38
N GLN A 62 6.44 -26.99 -26.31
CA GLN A 62 7.45 -28.07 -26.26
C GLN A 62 8.88 -27.50 -26.14
N GLN A 63 9.09 -26.28 -26.64
CA GLN A 63 10.34 -25.54 -26.50
C GLN A 63 10.64 -25.11 -25.05
N GLN A 64 9.66 -24.62 -24.29
CA GLN A 64 9.82 -24.32 -22.85
C GLN A 64 10.13 -25.57 -22.04
N ILE A 65 9.43 -26.68 -22.33
CA ILE A 65 9.70 -27.98 -21.70
C ILE A 65 11.14 -28.45 -22.02
N HIS A 66 11.59 -28.26 -23.26
CA HIS A 66 12.94 -28.63 -23.67
C HIS A 66 14.02 -27.81 -22.95
N LEU A 67 13.84 -26.49 -22.84
CA LEU A 67 14.78 -25.60 -22.13
C LEU A 67 14.86 -25.93 -20.63
N LEU A 68 13.72 -26.23 -19.99
CA LEU A 68 13.70 -26.70 -18.61
C LEU A 68 14.55 -27.96 -18.42
N LYS A 69 14.52 -28.90 -19.38
CA LYS A 69 15.26 -30.17 -19.31
C LYS A 69 16.77 -30.03 -19.55
N LYS A 70 17.19 -29.07 -20.37
CA LYS A 70 18.56 -29.02 -20.89
C LYS A 70 19.49 -28.12 -20.07
N ASP A 71 18.97 -27.05 -19.51
CA ASP A 71 19.78 -26.02 -18.86
C ASP A 71 19.58 -25.99 -17.34
N PHE A 72 20.67 -25.75 -16.61
CA PHE A 72 20.65 -25.54 -15.17
C PHE A 72 20.84 -24.04 -14.86
N GLY A 73 20.31 -23.57 -13.72
CA GLY A 73 20.51 -22.19 -13.26
C GLY A 73 19.52 -21.18 -13.84
N LYS A 74 19.99 -19.98 -14.24
CA LYS A 74 19.14 -18.82 -14.59
C LYS A 74 18.16 -19.09 -15.73
N ILE A 75 18.58 -19.83 -16.76
CA ILE A 75 17.72 -20.15 -17.92
C ILE A 75 16.54 -21.02 -17.51
N SER A 76 16.75 -22.03 -16.65
CA SER A 76 15.67 -22.88 -16.13
C SER A 76 14.70 -22.13 -15.20
N GLU A 77 15.20 -21.19 -14.40
CA GLU A 77 14.41 -20.32 -13.54
C GLU A 77 13.49 -19.40 -14.37
N GLN A 78 14.08 -18.75 -15.38
CA GLN A 78 13.37 -17.94 -16.35
C GLN A 78 12.32 -18.79 -17.09
N SER A 79 12.71 -19.94 -17.65
CA SER A 79 11.80 -20.83 -18.39
C SER A 79 10.66 -21.34 -17.52
N PHE A 80 10.89 -21.58 -16.23
CA PHE A 80 9.83 -21.95 -15.28
C PHE A 80 8.84 -20.79 -15.08
N LEU A 81 9.34 -19.56 -14.84
CA LEU A 81 8.52 -18.36 -14.73
C LEU A 81 7.75 -18.07 -16.03
N GLY A 82 8.36 -18.26 -17.20
CA GLY A 82 7.70 -18.14 -18.50
C GLY A 82 6.57 -19.16 -18.69
N ALA A 83 6.77 -20.39 -18.23
CA ALA A 83 5.72 -21.42 -18.26
C ALA A 83 4.56 -21.09 -17.31
N LEU A 84 4.85 -20.63 -16.08
CA LEU A 84 3.83 -20.12 -15.17
C LEU A 84 3.08 -18.91 -15.74
N ALA A 85 3.80 -17.99 -16.41
CA ALA A 85 3.18 -16.84 -17.08
C ALA A 85 2.23 -17.26 -18.20
N ASN A 86 2.58 -18.30 -18.97
CA ASN A 86 1.71 -18.86 -20.00
C ASN A 86 0.40 -19.41 -19.41
N GLU A 87 0.50 -20.26 -18.38
CA GLU A 87 -0.67 -20.79 -17.68
C GLU A 87 -1.57 -19.66 -17.14
N ARG A 88 -0.94 -18.62 -16.58
CA ARG A 88 -1.65 -17.44 -16.10
C ARG A 88 -2.34 -16.65 -17.21
N ALA A 89 -1.66 -16.44 -18.33
CA ALA A 89 -2.20 -15.72 -19.48
C ALA A 89 -3.45 -16.44 -20.04
N ILE A 90 -3.44 -17.77 -20.07
CA ILE A 90 -4.60 -18.58 -20.47
C ILE A 90 -5.78 -18.38 -19.50
N ALA A 91 -5.51 -18.40 -18.19
CA ALA A 91 -6.54 -18.11 -17.19
C ALA A 91 -7.13 -16.69 -17.36
N MET A 92 -6.28 -15.70 -17.65
CA MET A 92 -6.71 -14.33 -17.93
C MET A 92 -7.51 -14.19 -19.23
N ALA A 93 -7.15 -14.92 -20.29
CA ALA A 93 -7.89 -14.91 -21.55
C ALA A 93 -9.35 -15.34 -21.35
N CYS A 94 -9.60 -16.27 -20.43
CA CYS A 94 -10.96 -16.62 -20.06
C CYS A 94 -11.69 -15.47 -19.35
N ALA A 95 -11.04 -14.81 -18.38
CA ALA A 95 -11.63 -13.68 -17.67
C ALA A 95 -11.94 -12.51 -18.64
N GLU A 96 -11.02 -12.22 -19.55
CA GLU A 96 -11.18 -11.25 -20.64
C GLU A 96 -12.41 -11.59 -21.50
N THR A 97 -12.50 -12.83 -22.00
CA THR A 97 -13.64 -13.29 -22.82
C THR A 97 -14.97 -13.14 -22.06
N GLN A 98 -15.01 -13.42 -20.76
CA GLN A 98 -16.22 -13.26 -19.95
C GLN A 98 -16.61 -11.79 -19.74
N ILE A 99 -15.62 -10.91 -19.50
CA ILE A 99 -15.87 -9.47 -19.37
C ILE A 99 -16.33 -8.89 -20.71
N ASP A 100 -15.69 -9.29 -21.80
CA ASP A 100 -16.05 -8.86 -23.15
C ASP A 100 -17.47 -9.32 -23.49
N ALA A 101 -17.83 -10.57 -23.20
CA ALA A 101 -19.20 -11.06 -23.42
C ALA A 101 -20.28 -10.24 -22.68
N ILE A 102 -19.96 -9.68 -21.50
CA ILE A 102 -20.86 -8.76 -20.79
C ILE A 102 -20.93 -7.40 -21.49
N GLN A 103 -19.83 -6.94 -22.07
CA GLN A 103 -19.71 -5.64 -22.73
C GLN A 103 -20.15 -5.65 -24.21
N VAL A 104 -20.32 -6.82 -24.83
CA VAL A 104 -20.69 -6.96 -26.25
C VAL A 104 -22.03 -6.29 -26.58
N THR A 105 -23.01 -6.29 -25.66
CA THR A 105 -24.29 -5.61 -25.88
C THR A 105 -24.67 -4.71 -24.72
N PRO A 106 -25.28 -3.53 -24.97
CA PRO A 106 -25.79 -2.66 -23.91
C PRO A 106 -26.74 -3.38 -22.94
N LYS A 107 -27.57 -4.31 -23.45
CA LYS A 107 -28.51 -5.10 -22.65
C LYS A 107 -27.81 -6.08 -21.71
N ALA A 108 -26.74 -6.74 -22.17
CA ALA A 108 -25.95 -7.64 -21.31
C ALA A 108 -25.22 -6.86 -20.21
N THR A 109 -24.66 -5.69 -20.58
CA THR A 109 -24.02 -4.79 -19.62
C THR A 109 -25.02 -4.29 -18.58
N GLU A 110 -26.20 -3.83 -19.00
CA GLU A 110 -27.21 -3.34 -18.07
C GLU A 110 -27.69 -4.43 -17.11
N LYS A 111 -27.96 -5.63 -17.62
CA LYS A 111 -28.34 -6.77 -16.78
C LYS A 111 -27.27 -7.11 -15.74
N PHE A 112 -25.99 -7.09 -16.13
CA PHE A 112 -24.88 -7.31 -15.20
C PHE A 112 -24.81 -6.20 -14.14
N VAL A 113 -24.90 -4.93 -14.57
CA VAL A 113 -24.86 -3.76 -13.69
C VAL A 113 -26.00 -3.80 -12.67
N ASP A 114 -27.23 -4.09 -13.11
CA ASP A 114 -28.40 -4.20 -12.23
C ASP A 114 -28.25 -5.32 -11.18
N ASP A 115 -27.80 -6.50 -11.59
CA ASP A 115 -27.51 -7.62 -10.68
C ASP A 115 -26.43 -7.23 -9.65
N TYR A 116 -25.36 -6.59 -10.12
CA TYR A 116 -24.24 -6.18 -9.28
C TYR A 116 -24.64 -5.10 -8.26
N VAL A 117 -25.38 -4.09 -8.69
CA VAL A 117 -25.91 -3.02 -7.81
C VAL A 117 -26.89 -3.58 -6.80
N SER A 118 -27.74 -4.53 -7.19
CA SER A 118 -28.64 -5.24 -6.26
C SER A 118 -27.86 -5.99 -5.18
N LYS A 119 -26.80 -6.72 -5.56
CA LYS A 119 -25.90 -7.40 -4.61
C LYS A 119 -25.17 -6.43 -3.69
N LEU A 120 -24.66 -5.31 -4.22
CA LEU A 120 -24.02 -4.27 -3.41
C LEU A 120 -24.99 -3.64 -2.40
N THR A 121 -26.25 -3.44 -2.79
CA THR A 121 -27.29 -2.89 -1.91
C THR A 121 -27.60 -3.87 -0.77
N LEU A 122 -27.72 -5.17 -1.06
CA LEU A 122 -27.91 -6.21 -0.04
C LEU A 122 -26.70 -6.33 0.89
N LEU A 123 -25.49 -6.25 0.32
CA LEU A 123 -24.24 -6.31 1.07
C LEU A 123 -24.12 -5.13 2.05
N ALA A 124 -24.39 -3.92 1.57
CA ALA A 124 -24.46 -2.70 2.36
C ALA A 124 -25.45 -2.82 3.53
N TYR A 125 -26.68 -3.25 3.23
CA TYR A 125 -27.72 -3.44 4.24
C TYR A 125 -27.29 -4.44 5.32
N ALA A 126 -26.76 -5.60 4.92
CA ALA A 126 -26.34 -6.64 5.85
C ALA A 126 -25.18 -6.17 6.74
N LYS A 127 -24.17 -5.48 6.17
CA LYS A 127 -23.07 -4.91 6.94
C LYS A 127 -23.53 -3.88 7.97
N LYS A 128 -24.46 -2.99 7.59
CA LYS A 128 -25.03 -2.01 8.51
C LYS A 128 -25.76 -2.66 9.69
N GLN A 129 -26.55 -3.70 9.43
CA GLN A 129 -27.22 -4.48 10.49
C GLN A 129 -26.20 -5.14 11.42
N MET A 130 -25.11 -5.69 10.88
CA MET A 130 -24.01 -6.22 11.68
C MET A 130 -23.39 -5.15 12.59
N THR A 131 -23.09 -3.96 12.07
CA THR A 131 -22.55 -2.84 12.86
C THR A 131 -23.51 -2.41 13.97
N THR A 132 -24.83 -2.45 13.71
CA THR A 132 -25.86 -2.12 14.71
C THR A 132 -25.94 -3.19 15.82
N LEU A 133 -25.73 -4.45 15.47
CA LEU A 133 -25.75 -5.57 16.42
C LEU A 133 -24.44 -5.73 17.20
N GLU A 134 -23.30 -5.27 16.66
CA GLU A 134 -21.96 -5.47 17.22
C GLU A 134 -21.85 -5.11 18.72
N PRO A 135 -22.39 -3.98 19.22
CA PRO A 135 -22.32 -3.65 20.65
C PRO A 135 -23.10 -4.62 21.55
N ALA A 136 -24.12 -5.32 21.01
CA ALA A 136 -25.01 -6.19 21.77
C ALA A 136 -24.55 -7.67 21.79
N ILE A 137 -23.64 -8.09 20.91
CA ILE A 137 -23.29 -9.52 20.75
C ILE A 137 -22.69 -10.16 22.01
N ALA A 138 -22.08 -9.36 22.90
CA ALA A 138 -21.48 -9.85 24.14
C ALA A 138 -22.50 -10.13 25.26
N VAL A 139 -23.67 -9.50 25.20
CA VAL A 139 -24.67 -9.52 26.27
C VAL A 139 -26.01 -10.10 25.84
N ASP A 140 -26.30 -10.15 24.53
CA ASP A 140 -27.53 -10.72 23.98
C ASP A 140 -27.26 -11.86 23.00
N LYS A 141 -27.65 -13.08 23.40
CA LYS A 141 -27.54 -14.30 22.58
C LYS A 141 -28.33 -14.19 21.27
N LYS A 142 -29.47 -13.49 21.24
CA LYS A 142 -30.23 -13.29 20.00
C LYS A 142 -29.48 -12.39 19.03
N ALA A 143 -28.90 -11.29 19.53
CA ALA A 143 -28.04 -10.41 18.73
C ALA A 143 -26.83 -11.16 18.15
N ALA A 144 -26.18 -12.03 18.94
CA ALA A 144 -25.05 -12.85 18.47
C ALA A 144 -25.45 -13.83 17.35
N ILE A 145 -26.61 -14.51 17.48
CA ILE A 145 -27.13 -15.42 16.45
C ILE A 145 -27.44 -14.66 15.16
N GLU A 146 -28.11 -13.50 15.27
CA GLU A 146 -28.47 -12.70 14.10
C GLU A 146 -27.23 -12.10 13.41
N TYR A 147 -26.25 -11.63 14.19
CA TYR A 147 -24.96 -11.17 13.66
C TYR A 147 -24.26 -12.29 12.87
N HIS A 148 -24.24 -13.51 13.40
CA HIS A 148 -23.64 -14.65 12.71
C HIS A 148 -24.39 -14.99 11.41
N ARG A 149 -25.73 -14.98 11.42
CA ARG A 149 -26.56 -15.16 10.22
C ARG A 149 -26.24 -14.11 9.15
N LEU A 150 -26.17 -12.83 9.53
CA LEU A 150 -25.83 -11.74 8.62
C LEU A 150 -24.41 -11.89 8.08
N ARG A 151 -23.45 -12.35 8.88
CA ARG A 151 -22.09 -12.63 8.42
C ARG A 151 -22.07 -13.69 7.32
N LEU A 152 -22.78 -14.80 7.51
CA LEU A 152 -22.92 -15.85 6.48
C LEU A 152 -23.61 -15.31 5.21
N HIS A 153 -24.59 -14.41 5.37
CA HIS A 153 -25.23 -13.76 4.24
C HIS A 153 -24.27 -12.82 3.47
N VAL A 154 -23.46 -12.03 4.18
CA VAL A 154 -22.39 -11.20 3.60
C VAL A 154 -21.37 -12.05 2.84
N GLU A 155 -20.93 -13.16 3.41
CA GLU A 155 -20.01 -14.11 2.77
C GLU A 155 -20.64 -14.69 1.49
N SER A 156 -21.90 -15.13 1.56
CA SER A 156 -22.64 -15.68 0.42
C SER A 156 -22.87 -14.66 -0.70
N ILE A 157 -23.25 -13.41 -0.37
CA ILE A 157 -23.41 -12.35 -1.36
C ILE A 157 -22.06 -12.08 -2.02
N THR A 158 -21.00 -11.88 -1.23
CA THR A 158 -19.65 -11.58 -1.73
C THR A 158 -19.15 -12.68 -2.66
N SER A 159 -19.34 -13.96 -2.32
CA SER A 159 -18.94 -15.07 -3.19
C SER A 159 -19.73 -15.16 -4.49
N SER A 160 -20.95 -14.59 -4.54
CA SER A 160 -21.80 -14.57 -5.74
C SER A 160 -21.51 -13.39 -6.69
N MET A 161 -20.64 -12.46 -6.29
CA MET A 161 -20.28 -11.29 -7.09
C MET A 161 -19.16 -11.66 -8.07
N SER A 162 -19.48 -11.74 -9.36
CA SER A 162 -18.50 -12.02 -10.40
C SER A 162 -17.40 -10.97 -10.44
N PHE A 163 -16.15 -11.36 -10.73
CA PHE A 163 -15.02 -10.44 -10.85
C PHE A 163 -14.69 -9.62 -9.60
N ILE A 164 -15.27 -9.93 -8.44
CA ILE A 164 -15.04 -9.13 -7.23
C ILE A 164 -13.57 -9.10 -6.80
N LYS A 165 -12.79 -10.06 -7.28
CA LYS A 165 -11.35 -10.20 -7.03
C LYS A 165 -10.51 -9.34 -7.98
N LEU A 166 -11.08 -8.78 -9.05
CA LEU A 166 -10.38 -7.78 -9.86
C LEU A 166 -10.24 -6.48 -9.07
N LYS A 167 -9.06 -5.87 -9.10
CA LYS A 167 -8.70 -4.68 -8.31
C LYS A 167 -9.77 -3.59 -8.39
N SER A 168 -10.11 -3.17 -9.61
CA SER A 168 -11.08 -2.09 -9.83
C SER A 168 -12.48 -2.42 -9.30
N MET A 169 -12.92 -3.68 -9.42
CA MET A 169 -14.22 -4.14 -8.87
C MET A 169 -14.20 -4.21 -7.35
N ASN A 170 -13.10 -4.69 -6.76
CA ASN A 170 -12.91 -4.77 -5.31
C ASN A 170 -12.90 -3.37 -4.67
N GLN A 171 -12.16 -2.43 -5.28
CA GLN A 171 -12.08 -1.04 -4.84
C GLN A 171 -13.46 -0.37 -4.90
N MET A 172 -14.19 -0.56 -6.00
CA MET A 172 -15.55 -0.05 -6.15
C MET A 172 -16.51 -0.64 -5.11
N ARG A 173 -16.46 -1.96 -4.85
CA ARG A 173 -17.25 -2.57 -3.76
C ARG A 173 -16.92 -1.91 -2.43
N ASN A 174 -15.64 -1.82 -2.09
CA ASN A 174 -15.21 -1.25 -0.80
C ASN A 174 -15.69 0.19 -0.64
N TYR A 175 -15.53 1.02 -1.67
CA TYR A 175 -16.03 2.39 -1.71
C TYR A 175 -17.55 2.45 -1.50
N ILE A 176 -18.33 1.66 -2.24
CA ILE A 176 -19.80 1.68 -2.11
C ILE A 176 -20.22 1.18 -0.73
N THR A 177 -19.58 0.12 -0.21
CA THR A 177 -19.91 -0.39 1.12
C THR A 177 -19.55 0.59 2.24
N SER A 178 -18.47 1.37 2.13
CA SER A 178 -18.13 2.38 3.14
C SER A 178 -19.04 3.60 3.08
N GLN A 179 -19.46 4.03 1.88
CA GLN A 179 -20.46 5.09 1.73
C GLN A 179 -21.84 4.64 2.23
N SER A 180 -22.13 3.33 2.15
CA SER A 180 -23.42 2.80 2.57
C SER A 180 -23.72 2.92 4.05
N ASP A 181 -22.68 3.01 4.88
CA ASP A 181 -22.82 3.28 6.32
C ASP A 181 -23.48 4.66 6.58
N MET A 182 -23.40 5.58 5.62
CA MET A 182 -23.96 6.93 5.72
C MET A 182 -25.46 6.99 5.39
N PHE A 183 -26.04 6.00 4.69
CA PHE A 183 -27.46 6.05 4.30
C PHE A 183 -28.37 5.38 5.32
N GLY A 184 -29.47 6.04 5.66
CA GLY A 184 -30.48 5.57 6.60
C GLY A 184 -31.27 4.32 6.13
N PRO A 185 -32.04 3.68 7.02
CA PRO A 185 -32.87 2.51 6.67
C PRO A 185 -34.01 2.81 5.67
N LYS A 186 -34.24 4.09 5.34
CA LYS A 186 -35.27 4.54 4.39
C LYS A 186 -34.94 4.27 2.92
N GLY A 187 -33.93 3.43 2.66
CA GLY A 187 -33.50 3.04 1.33
C GLY A 187 -32.36 3.90 0.79
N VAL A 188 -31.68 3.35 -0.21
CA VAL A 188 -30.70 4.05 -1.02
C VAL A 188 -31.46 5.00 -1.95
N PRO A 189 -31.23 6.33 -1.88
CA PRO A 189 -31.90 7.26 -2.80
C PRO A 189 -31.64 6.88 -4.26
N ASN A 190 -32.62 7.06 -5.14
CA ASN A 190 -32.49 6.75 -6.58
C ASN A 190 -31.22 7.36 -7.20
N TYR A 191 -30.85 8.57 -6.77
CA TYR A 191 -29.61 9.21 -7.19
C TYR A 191 -28.35 8.39 -6.87
N PHE A 192 -28.26 7.80 -5.67
CA PHE A 192 -27.13 6.94 -5.31
C PHE A 192 -27.17 5.61 -6.07
N HIS A 193 -28.37 5.10 -6.37
CA HIS A 193 -28.51 3.91 -7.22
C HIS A 193 -27.89 4.13 -8.60
N GLU A 194 -28.17 5.27 -9.25
CA GLU A 194 -27.55 5.62 -10.54
C GLU A 194 -26.03 5.84 -10.41
N GLN A 195 -25.55 6.46 -9.32
CA GLN A 195 -24.11 6.55 -9.07
C GLN A 195 -23.46 5.17 -8.90
N MET A 196 -24.11 4.22 -8.23
CA MET A 196 -23.63 2.85 -8.11
C MET A 196 -23.55 2.17 -9.48
N LYS A 197 -24.55 2.37 -10.34
CA LYS A 197 -24.54 1.84 -11.71
C LYS A 197 -23.35 2.36 -12.50
N GLU A 198 -23.11 3.68 -12.47
CA GLU A 198 -21.95 4.30 -13.13
C GLU A 198 -20.62 3.81 -12.55
N ALA A 199 -20.53 3.67 -11.22
CA ALA A 199 -19.34 3.12 -10.57
C ALA A 199 -19.06 1.67 -10.99
N VAL A 200 -20.10 0.83 -11.10
CA VAL A 200 -19.97 -0.55 -11.60
C VAL A 200 -19.54 -0.58 -13.07
N ARG A 201 -20.14 0.24 -13.94
CA ARG A 201 -19.74 0.35 -15.36
C ARG A 201 -18.28 0.77 -15.50
N SER A 202 -17.88 1.79 -14.75
CA SER A 202 -16.51 2.31 -14.71
C SER A 202 -15.51 1.26 -14.22
N ALA A 203 -15.83 0.57 -13.13
CA ALA A 203 -14.98 -0.48 -12.57
C ALA A 203 -14.86 -1.70 -13.52
N LEU A 204 -15.95 -2.08 -14.20
CA LEU A 204 -15.95 -3.16 -15.18
C LEU A 204 -15.07 -2.80 -16.39
N LYS A 205 -15.19 -1.57 -16.91
CA LYS A 205 -14.35 -1.07 -18.01
C LYS A 205 -12.86 -1.02 -17.62
N LYS A 206 -12.54 -0.48 -16.44
CA LYS A 206 -11.17 -0.48 -15.92
C LYS A 206 -10.62 -1.89 -15.76
N SER A 207 -11.44 -2.81 -15.25
CA SER A 207 -11.06 -4.22 -15.10
C SER A 207 -10.76 -4.91 -16.43
N SER A 208 -11.55 -4.65 -17.48
CA SER A 208 -11.26 -5.15 -18.83
C SER A 208 -9.88 -4.68 -19.31
N ILE A 209 -9.60 -3.37 -19.20
CA ILE A 209 -8.31 -2.79 -19.59
C ILE A 209 -7.15 -3.38 -18.77
N GLU A 210 -7.33 -3.53 -17.45
CA GLU A 210 -6.33 -4.13 -16.57
C GLU A 210 -6.07 -5.60 -16.92
N VAL A 211 -7.11 -6.40 -17.16
CA VAL A 211 -6.98 -7.81 -17.55
C VAL A 211 -6.26 -7.94 -18.89
N ALA A 212 -6.66 -7.18 -19.91
CA ALA A 212 -6.01 -7.19 -21.22
C ALA A 212 -4.53 -6.80 -21.15
N LYS A 213 -4.21 -5.73 -20.40
CA LYS A 213 -2.83 -5.29 -20.18
C LYS A 213 -2.00 -6.36 -19.49
N ASN A 214 -2.50 -6.93 -18.39
CA ASN A 214 -1.76 -7.95 -17.63
C ASN A 214 -1.58 -9.24 -18.43
N LYS A 215 -2.59 -9.65 -19.20
CA LYS A 215 -2.50 -10.77 -20.12
C LYS A 215 -1.39 -10.55 -21.14
N SER A 216 -1.35 -9.38 -21.78
CA SER A 216 -0.29 -9.06 -22.77
C SER A 216 1.12 -9.12 -22.16
N ILE A 217 1.30 -8.63 -20.92
CA ILE A 217 2.59 -8.74 -20.21
C ILE A 217 2.97 -10.20 -19.95
N LEU A 218 2.01 -11.03 -19.53
CA LEU A 218 2.24 -12.45 -19.27
C LEU A 218 2.48 -13.25 -20.55
N GLU A 219 1.81 -12.92 -21.66
CA GLU A 219 2.07 -13.50 -22.97
C GLU A 219 3.48 -13.15 -23.45
N GLN A 220 3.90 -11.89 -23.30
CA GLN A 220 5.28 -11.48 -23.60
C GLN A 220 6.29 -12.20 -22.68
N GLY A 221 5.96 -12.36 -21.40
CA GLY A 221 6.72 -13.16 -20.46
C GLY A 221 6.83 -14.62 -20.92
N ALA A 222 5.75 -15.24 -21.36
CA ALA A 222 5.75 -16.60 -21.89
C ALA A 222 6.64 -16.71 -23.15
N LEU A 223 6.51 -15.77 -24.09
CA LEU A 223 7.29 -15.72 -25.33
C LEU A 223 8.80 -15.56 -25.09
N THR A 224 9.17 -14.79 -24.07
CA THR A 224 10.57 -14.54 -23.70
C THR A 224 11.09 -15.49 -22.61
N ASN A 225 10.39 -16.59 -22.35
CA ASN A 225 10.73 -17.55 -21.29
C ASN A 225 10.97 -16.85 -19.94
N GLY A 226 10.12 -15.91 -19.55
CA GLY A 226 10.17 -15.19 -18.28
C GLY A 226 11.17 -14.04 -18.20
N GLU A 227 11.98 -13.80 -19.25
CA GLU A 227 12.98 -12.74 -19.23
C GLU A 227 12.36 -11.34 -19.13
N SER A 228 11.29 -11.07 -19.88
CA SER A 228 10.63 -9.77 -19.91
C SER A 228 9.73 -9.50 -18.70
N LEU A 229 9.54 -10.47 -17.80
CA LEU A 229 8.76 -10.28 -16.59
C LEU A 229 9.56 -9.44 -15.59
N ASP A 230 8.97 -8.36 -15.10
CA ASP A 230 9.51 -7.62 -13.97
C ASP A 230 9.45 -8.44 -12.67
N GLU A 231 10.12 -7.97 -11.61
CA GLU A 231 10.17 -8.69 -10.34
C GLU A 231 8.79 -8.87 -9.68
N ASN A 232 7.86 -7.93 -9.87
CA ASN A 232 6.52 -8.04 -9.28
C ASN A 232 5.74 -9.20 -9.90
N TYR A 233 5.82 -9.38 -11.23
CA TYR A 233 5.20 -10.54 -11.87
C TYR A 233 5.92 -11.83 -11.50
N ARG A 234 7.25 -11.82 -11.36
CA ARG A 234 8.00 -13.01 -10.93
C ARG A 234 7.63 -13.45 -9.51
N GLU A 235 7.61 -12.52 -8.56
CA GLU A 235 7.14 -12.77 -7.19
C GLU A 235 5.70 -13.26 -7.18
N SER A 236 4.80 -12.62 -7.94
CA SER A 236 3.41 -13.05 -8.04
C SER A 236 3.23 -14.48 -8.56
N LEU A 237 3.94 -14.84 -9.64
CA LEU A 237 3.86 -16.18 -10.22
C LEU A 237 4.46 -17.22 -9.28
N ALA A 238 5.56 -16.89 -8.60
CA ALA A 238 6.25 -17.78 -7.67
C ALA A 238 5.48 -18.01 -6.36
N GLN A 239 4.63 -17.07 -5.94
CA GLN A 239 3.84 -17.17 -4.71
C GLN A 239 2.48 -17.84 -4.91
N ASP A 240 2.06 -18.06 -6.15
CA ASP A 240 0.81 -18.76 -6.43
C ASP A 240 1.00 -20.28 -6.43
N GLU A 241 0.84 -20.87 -5.24
CA GLU A 241 0.95 -22.31 -5.04
C GLU A 241 -0.05 -23.11 -5.89
N ASP A 242 -1.25 -22.58 -6.16
CA ASP A 242 -2.28 -23.29 -6.94
C ASP A 242 -1.94 -23.30 -8.43
N LEU A 243 -1.38 -22.20 -8.96
CA LEU A 243 -0.81 -22.13 -10.31
C LEU A 243 0.34 -23.12 -10.47
N ILE A 244 1.28 -23.13 -9.51
CA ILE A 244 2.45 -24.02 -9.54
C ILE A 244 2.01 -25.49 -9.47
N GLU A 245 1.07 -25.82 -8.59
CA GLU A 245 0.55 -27.18 -8.44
C GLU A 245 -0.25 -27.62 -9.67
N GLY A 246 -1.07 -26.72 -10.24
CA GLY A 246 -1.77 -26.94 -11.49
C GLY A 246 -0.81 -27.22 -12.64
N PHE A 247 0.25 -26.42 -12.76
CA PHE A 247 1.31 -26.61 -13.76
C PHE A 247 2.03 -27.95 -13.59
N ARG A 248 2.34 -28.34 -12.34
CA ARG A 248 2.96 -29.65 -12.02
C ARG A 248 2.08 -30.82 -12.42
N LYS A 249 0.79 -30.79 -12.06
CA LYS A 249 -0.17 -31.85 -12.40
C LYS A 249 -0.39 -32.00 -13.90
N SER A 250 -0.37 -30.89 -14.64
CA SER A 250 -0.50 -30.90 -16.09
C SER A 250 0.77 -31.37 -16.81
N ASN A 251 1.91 -31.42 -16.12
CA ASN A 251 3.22 -31.74 -16.72
C ASN A 251 4.04 -32.76 -15.89
N PRO A 252 3.49 -33.95 -15.58
CA PRO A 252 4.19 -34.94 -14.75
C PRO A 252 5.55 -35.38 -15.32
N GLN A 253 5.70 -35.33 -16.65
CA GLN A 253 6.93 -35.72 -17.38
C GLN A 253 8.15 -34.83 -17.10
N ILE A 254 7.99 -33.71 -16.41
CA ILE A 254 9.08 -32.79 -16.03
C ILE A 254 9.18 -32.54 -14.53
N GLU A 255 8.45 -33.28 -13.70
CA GLU A 255 8.39 -33.04 -12.25
C GLU A 255 9.77 -33.02 -11.57
N SER A 256 10.65 -33.96 -11.90
CA SER A 256 12.01 -34.03 -11.34
C SER A 256 12.85 -32.80 -11.70
N THR A 257 12.70 -32.31 -12.93
CA THR A 257 13.41 -31.13 -13.45
C THR A 257 12.83 -29.84 -12.87
N MET A 258 11.50 -29.77 -12.76
CA MET A 258 10.77 -28.67 -12.17
C MET A 258 11.15 -28.46 -10.72
N THR A 259 11.33 -29.53 -9.94
CA THR A 259 11.63 -29.44 -8.50
C THR A 259 12.85 -28.54 -8.24
N SER A 260 13.90 -28.66 -9.06
CA SER A 260 15.12 -27.84 -8.93
C SER A 260 14.90 -26.37 -9.32
N ALA A 261 14.22 -26.13 -10.44
CA ALA A 261 13.93 -24.76 -10.92
C ALA A 261 12.92 -24.05 -10.00
N GLN A 262 11.85 -24.74 -9.64
CA GLN A 262 10.85 -24.30 -8.66
C GLN A 262 11.51 -23.95 -7.34
N CYS A 263 12.43 -24.79 -6.83
CA CYS A 263 13.15 -24.50 -5.58
C CYS A 263 13.92 -23.16 -5.64
N ARG A 264 14.62 -22.88 -6.75
CA ARG A 264 15.31 -21.59 -6.95
C ARG A 264 14.34 -20.42 -7.06
N VAL A 265 13.28 -20.58 -7.85
CA VAL A 265 12.24 -19.55 -8.02
C VAL A 265 11.55 -19.27 -6.69
N ASP A 266 11.23 -20.29 -5.92
CA ASP A 266 10.61 -20.18 -4.60
C ASP A 266 11.55 -19.55 -3.57
N ALA A 267 12.84 -19.87 -3.62
CA ALA A 267 13.87 -19.24 -2.78
C ALA A 267 14.12 -17.76 -3.12
N LYS A 268 13.94 -17.32 -4.37
CA LYS A 268 14.12 -15.91 -4.77
C LYS A 268 12.86 -15.08 -4.67
N TYR A 269 11.75 -15.63 -5.15
CA TYR A 269 10.53 -14.89 -5.49
C TYR A 269 9.30 -15.42 -4.73
N GLY A 270 9.32 -16.69 -4.29
CA GLY A 270 8.24 -17.31 -3.51
C GLY A 270 8.44 -17.17 -1.99
N ARG A 271 8.57 -18.30 -1.30
CA ARG A 271 8.80 -18.39 0.15
C ARG A 271 10.04 -17.65 0.63
N GLY A 272 11.04 -17.41 -0.21
CA GLY A 272 12.19 -16.61 0.15
C GLY A 272 11.88 -15.12 0.23
N ALA A 273 11.10 -14.59 -0.72
CA ALA A 273 10.59 -13.21 -0.64
C ALA A 273 9.67 -13.05 0.58
N GLU A 274 8.80 -14.04 0.85
CA GLU A 274 8.00 -14.09 2.09
C GLU A 274 8.89 -14.08 3.35
N SER A 275 9.99 -14.84 3.35
CA SER A 275 10.90 -14.93 4.48
C SER A 275 11.72 -13.64 4.67
N ARG A 276 12.14 -12.99 3.57
CA ARG A 276 12.75 -11.65 3.58
C ARG A 276 11.82 -10.65 4.24
N ASP A 277 10.57 -10.62 3.83
CA ASP A 277 9.60 -9.66 4.34
C ASP A 277 9.27 -9.93 5.81
N ASN A 278 9.09 -11.20 6.20
CA ASN A 278 8.94 -11.59 7.60
C ASN A 278 10.18 -11.23 8.43
N THR A 279 11.38 -11.32 7.86
CA THR A 279 12.63 -10.97 8.53
C THR A 279 12.75 -9.45 8.70
N MET A 280 12.45 -8.67 7.67
CA MET A 280 12.41 -7.21 7.74
C MET A 280 11.38 -6.74 8.77
N LEU A 281 10.22 -7.41 8.82
CA LEU A 281 9.18 -7.16 9.81
C LEU A 281 9.62 -7.57 11.23
N ALA A 282 10.28 -8.71 11.40
CA ALA A 282 10.81 -9.11 12.69
C ALA A 282 11.91 -8.14 13.18
N ILE A 283 12.76 -7.67 12.27
CA ILE A 283 13.77 -6.66 12.55
C ILE A 283 13.10 -5.34 12.93
N SER A 284 12.05 -4.91 12.24
CA SER A 284 11.33 -3.69 12.60
C SER A 284 10.68 -3.81 13.98
N VAL A 285 10.10 -4.97 14.33
CA VAL A 285 9.53 -5.25 15.66
C VAL A 285 10.60 -5.32 16.76
N LEU A 286 11.77 -5.88 16.48
CA LEU A 286 12.88 -5.89 17.44
C LEU A 286 13.51 -4.50 17.59
N ALA A 287 13.58 -3.73 16.51
CA ALA A 287 14.03 -2.35 16.52
C ALA A 287 13.05 -1.41 17.24
N THR A 288 11.75 -1.72 17.27
CA THR A 288 10.73 -0.98 18.04
C THR A 288 10.64 -1.37 19.52
N GLY A 289 11.55 -2.21 20.03
CA GLY A 289 11.73 -2.43 21.47
C GLY A 289 10.70 -3.36 22.10
N GLY A 290 10.71 -4.64 21.72
CA GLY A 290 9.90 -5.68 22.37
C GLY A 290 10.44 -6.11 23.74
N ALA A 291 10.09 -5.39 24.80
CA ALA A 291 10.08 -5.90 26.17
C ALA A 291 8.69 -5.68 26.80
N ALA A 292 7.71 -6.49 26.42
CA ALA A 292 6.48 -6.66 27.19
C ALA A 292 5.86 -8.04 26.95
N ALA A 293 5.46 -8.69 28.03
CA ALA A 293 5.01 -10.08 28.08
C ALA A 293 3.78 -10.36 27.19
N ILE A 294 3.89 -11.41 26.38
CA ILE A 294 2.85 -11.92 25.47
C ILE A 294 1.67 -12.45 26.30
N SER A 295 0.58 -11.69 26.37
CA SER A 295 -0.72 -12.16 26.86
C SER A 295 -1.37 -13.08 25.82
N LYS A 296 -1.30 -14.40 26.08
CA LYS A 296 -1.66 -15.52 25.17
C LYS A 296 -3.14 -15.64 24.74
N ILE A 297 -4.05 -14.79 25.20
CA ILE A 297 -5.50 -15.11 25.15
C ILE A 297 -6.24 -14.46 23.97
N ALA A 298 -5.74 -13.38 23.36
CA ALA A 298 -6.38 -12.78 22.17
C ALA A 298 -5.80 -13.26 20.83
N ALA A 299 -4.52 -13.70 20.81
CA ALA A 299 -3.82 -14.07 19.58
C ALA A 299 -4.28 -15.41 19.00
N SER A 300 -4.74 -16.37 19.80
CA SER A 300 -5.07 -17.73 19.31
C SER A 300 -6.27 -17.77 18.35
N GLY A 301 -7.31 -16.97 18.59
CA GLY A 301 -8.49 -16.88 17.73
C GLY A 301 -8.23 -16.17 16.40
N LEU A 302 -7.36 -15.15 16.42
CA LEU A 302 -7.00 -14.38 15.22
C LEU A 302 -5.97 -15.14 14.34
N MET A 303 -5.03 -15.86 14.97
CA MET A 303 -4.07 -16.70 14.28
C MET A 303 -4.75 -17.86 13.52
N SER A 304 -5.80 -18.44 14.10
CA SER A 304 -6.59 -19.50 13.46
C SER A 304 -7.45 -18.95 12.31
N SER A 305 -8.02 -17.74 12.41
CA SER A 305 -8.74 -17.10 11.30
C SER A 305 -7.83 -16.71 10.13
N LEU A 306 -6.62 -16.21 10.40
CA LEU A 306 -5.65 -15.86 9.36
C LEU A 306 -5.13 -17.10 8.62
N THR A 307 -4.97 -18.22 9.33
CA THR A 307 -4.58 -19.51 8.73
C THR A 307 -5.70 -20.09 7.86
N GLY A 308 -6.96 -19.97 8.31
CA GLY A 308 -8.13 -20.33 7.51
C GLY A 308 -8.26 -19.49 6.25
N ALA A 309 -8.05 -18.17 6.35
CA ALA A 309 -8.09 -17.24 5.22
C ALA A 309 -7.00 -17.53 4.16
N THR A 310 -5.79 -17.90 4.58
CA THR A 310 -4.75 -18.39 3.64
C THR A 310 -5.09 -19.72 2.97
N ALA A 311 -5.77 -20.62 3.69
CA ALA A 311 -6.13 -21.93 3.14
C ALA A 311 -7.24 -21.86 2.09
N ILE A 312 -8.03 -20.77 2.07
CA ILE A 312 -9.11 -20.52 1.10
C ILE A 312 -8.76 -19.45 0.06
N GLY A 313 -7.49 -19.03 -0.02
CA GLY A 313 -7.00 -18.08 -1.03
C GLY A 313 -7.42 -16.62 -0.85
N THR A 314 -8.04 -16.25 0.28
CA THR A 314 -8.51 -14.86 0.51
C THR A 314 -7.41 -13.92 0.99
N LEU A 315 -6.32 -14.46 1.55
CA LEU A 315 -5.10 -13.74 1.89
C LEU A 315 -3.91 -14.56 1.37
N THR A 316 -2.87 -13.91 0.86
CA THR A 316 -1.62 -14.63 0.61
C THR A 316 -0.97 -15.03 1.94
N PRO A 317 -0.08 -16.04 1.92
CA PRO A 317 0.78 -16.36 3.05
C PRO A 317 1.54 -15.14 3.60
N ARG A 318 1.97 -14.24 2.70
CA ARG A 318 2.66 -12.97 3.01
C ARG A 318 1.79 -12.05 3.87
N THR A 319 0.57 -11.77 3.40
CA THR A 319 -0.39 -10.91 4.11
C THR A 319 -0.80 -11.50 5.45
N ALA A 320 -1.03 -12.80 5.51
CA ALA A 320 -1.31 -13.45 6.78
C ALA A 320 -0.12 -13.40 7.74
N GLY A 321 1.11 -13.59 7.25
CA GLY A 321 2.34 -13.44 8.05
C GLY A 321 2.44 -12.05 8.67
N ILE A 322 2.22 -11.00 7.88
CA ILE A 322 2.22 -9.60 8.34
C ILE A 322 1.14 -9.37 9.40
N LEU A 323 -0.11 -9.79 9.13
CA LEU A 323 -1.22 -9.64 10.08
C LEU A 323 -0.98 -10.42 11.37
N ARG A 324 -0.37 -11.61 11.32
CA ARG A 324 -0.04 -12.39 12.53
C ARG A 324 0.96 -11.65 13.41
N VAL A 325 1.93 -10.96 12.81
CA VAL A 325 2.91 -10.18 13.56
C VAL A 325 2.27 -8.93 14.15
N ILE A 326 1.49 -8.16 13.38
CA ILE A 326 0.75 -7.01 13.94
C ILE A 326 -0.16 -7.46 15.09
N ALA A 327 -0.82 -8.62 14.96
CA ALA A 327 -1.68 -9.18 15.99
C ALA A 327 -0.93 -9.60 17.26
N ALA A 328 0.36 -9.93 17.11
CA ALA A 328 1.23 -10.34 18.21
C ALA A 328 1.94 -9.15 18.87
N THR A 329 2.17 -8.05 18.14
CA THR A 329 2.97 -6.90 18.60
C THR A 329 2.14 -5.70 19.02
N THR A 330 0.92 -5.56 18.50
CA THR A 330 -0.01 -4.52 18.92
C THR A 330 -1.07 -5.13 19.84
N SER A 331 -1.18 -4.60 21.06
CA SER A 331 -2.28 -4.96 21.98
C SER A 331 -3.64 -4.41 21.52
N SER A 332 -3.67 -3.58 20.48
CA SER A 332 -4.88 -3.00 19.92
C SER A 332 -5.28 -3.72 18.63
N SER A 333 -6.28 -4.59 18.74
CA SER A 333 -7.04 -5.11 17.59
C SER A 333 -7.51 -4.02 16.62
N LEU A 334 -7.57 -2.75 17.08
CA LEU A 334 -7.92 -1.56 16.32
C LEU A 334 -6.91 -1.19 15.23
N ALA A 335 -5.60 -1.23 15.51
CA ALA A 335 -4.57 -0.89 14.51
C ALA A 335 -4.58 -1.91 13.37
N LEU A 336 -4.72 -3.18 13.72
CA LEU A 336 -4.88 -4.27 12.77
C LEU A 336 -6.19 -4.15 11.98
N ARG A 337 -7.28 -3.75 12.64
CA ARG A 337 -8.56 -3.45 11.97
C ARG A 337 -8.41 -2.27 11.01
N GLN A 338 -7.66 -1.23 11.36
CA GLN A 338 -7.42 -0.06 10.51
C GLN A 338 -6.53 -0.41 9.32
N SER A 339 -5.44 -1.17 9.52
CA SER A 339 -4.58 -1.61 8.42
C SER A 339 -5.30 -2.54 7.46
N TYR A 340 -6.07 -3.48 8.02
CA TYR A 340 -6.93 -4.34 7.24
C TYR A 340 -8.03 -3.54 6.54
N ARG A 341 -8.68 -2.57 7.20
CA ARG A 341 -9.68 -1.67 6.59
C ARG A 341 -9.12 -0.85 5.45
N ALA A 342 -7.91 -0.30 5.61
CA ALA A 342 -7.29 0.54 4.59
C ALA A 342 -6.97 -0.25 3.31
N CYS A 343 -6.62 -1.54 3.43
CA CYS A 343 -6.24 -2.36 2.27
C CYS A 343 -7.34 -3.28 1.74
N TYR A 344 -8.20 -3.77 2.62
CA TYR A 344 -9.24 -4.75 2.31
C TYR A 344 -10.66 -4.24 2.57
N GLY A 345 -10.83 -3.09 3.24
CA GLY A 345 -12.14 -2.58 3.68
C GLY A 345 -12.65 -3.26 4.96
N ASP A 346 -13.89 -2.96 5.35
CA ASP A 346 -14.56 -3.48 6.54
C ASP A 346 -14.95 -4.97 6.42
N VAL A 347 -13.97 -5.85 6.34
CA VAL A 347 -14.17 -7.30 6.35
C VAL A 347 -13.33 -7.85 7.50
N GLY A 348 -13.90 -8.54 8.48
CA GLY A 348 -13.07 -9.26 9.45
C GLY A 348 -12.36 -10.46 8.79
N PRO A 349 -11.27 -10.99 9.35
CA PRO A 349 -10.67 -12.23 8.86
C PRO A 349 -11.71 -13.36 8.99
N ALA A 350 -12.24 -13.82 7.86
CA ALA A 350 -13.30 -14.82 7.81
C ALA A 350 -12.78 -16.19 8.27
N THR A 351 -13.52 -16.82 9.17
CA THR A 351 -13.42 -18.27 9.45
C THR A 351 -14.40 -18.98 8.54
N ALA A 352 -13.97 -19.42 7.37
CA ALA A 352 -14.78 -20.25 6.49
C ALA A 352 -14.57 -21.73 6.84
N THR A 353 -15.66 -22.45 7.10
CA THR A 353 -15.71 -23.92 7.04
C THR A 353 -15.85 -24.38 5.58
N PRO A 354 -15.16 -25.44 5.15
CA PRO A 354 -15.19 -25.87 3.76
C PRO A 354 -16.47 -26.66 3.44
N LYS A 355 -17.18 -26.26 2.37
CA LYS A 355 -17.62 -27.10 1.21
C LYS A 355 -18.88 -26.55 0.52
N ILE A 356 -18.85 -26.47 -0.82
CA ILE A 356 -19.51 -27.36 -1.81
C ILE A 356 -19.02 -26.91 -3.21
N PRO A 357 -18.61 -27.80 -4.13
CA PRO A 357 -18.18 -27.41 -5.47
C PRO A 357 -19.40 -26.99 -6.31
N GLN A 358 -19.44 -25.75 -6.78
CA GLN A 358 -20.35 -25.38 -7.87
C GLN A 358 -19.82 -25.97 -9.18
N LYS A 359 -20.67 -26.73 -9.86
CA LYS A 359 -20.37 -27.41 -11.12
C LYS A 359 -20.51 -26.41 -12.27
N GLY A 360 -19.44 -25.68 -12.54
CA GLY A 360 -19.31 -24.76 -13.68
C GLY A 360 -17.91 -24.15 -13.68
N LYS A 361 -17.21 -24.17 -14.83
CA LYS A 361 -15.86 -23.61 -14.97
C LYS A 361 -15.90 -22.09 -14.77
N THR A 362 -15.75 -21.63 -13.53
CA THR A 362 -15.49 -20.22 -13.21
C THR A 362 -14.01 -19.95 -13.43
N CYS A 363 -13.70 -18.88 -14.15
CA CYS A 363 -12.32 -18.47 -14.38
C CYS A 363 -11.86 -17.68 -13.17
N ASP A 364 -10.83 -18.18 -12.50
CA ASP A 364 -10.44 -17.72 -11.17
C ASP A 364 -9.89 -16.30 -11.20
N ALA A 365 -10.80 -15.35 -10.96
CA ALA A 365 -10.48 -13.98 -10.62
C ALA A 365 -9.65 -13.89 -9.32
N ASP A 366 -9.66 -14.95 -8.47
CA ASP A 366 -8.44 -15.55 -7.92
C ASP A 366 -7.30 -14.61 -7.53
N VAL A 367 -6.54 -14.45 -8.58
CA VAL A 367 -5.11 -14.30 -8.61
C VAL A 367 -4.72 -12.82 -8.70
N MET A 368 -5.61 -12.02 -9.27
CA MET A 368 -5.35 -10.61 -9.55
C MET A 368 -5.52 -9.72 -8.34
N SER A 369 -6.22 -10.22 -7.31
CA SER A 369 -6.45 -9.49 -6.07
C SER A 369 -5.22 -9.48 -5.16
N THR A 370 -4.43 -10.55 -5.17
CA THR A 370 -3.47 -10.85 -4.11
C THR A 370 -2.24 -9.94 -4.15
N ILE A 371 -1.67 -9.66 -5.32
CA ILE A 371 -0.46 -8.83 -5.46
C ILE A 371 -0.65 -7.39 -4.93
N VAL A 372 -1.76 -6.76 -5.32
CA VAL A 372 -2.01 -5.34 -5.03
C VAL A 372 -2.43 -5.17 -3.57
N ASN A 373 -3.23 -6.09 -3.05
CA ASN A 373 -3.68 -6.05 -1.67
C ASN A 373 -2.51 -6.33 -0.71
N ASP A 374 -1.58 -7.21 -1.08
CA ASP A 374 -0.39 -7.50 -0.30
C ASP A 374 0.59 -6.33 -0.21
N ASN A 375 0.82 -5.64 -1.33
CA ASN A 375 1.67 -4.45 -1.36
C ASN A 375 1.02 -3.28 -0.58
N CYS A 376 -0.32 -3.16 -0.62
CA CYS A 376 -1.04 -2.25 0.27
C CYS A 376 -0.81 -2.63 1.73
N LEU A 377 -1.04 -3.88 2.11
CA LEU A 377 -1.00 -4.27 3.51
C LEU A 377 0.42 -4.15 4.08
N LEU A 378 1.45 -4.45 3.30
CA LEU A 378 2.83 -4.18 3.71
C LEU A 378 3.06 -2.68 3.95
N THR A 379 2.63 -1.83 3.01
CA THR A 379 2.76 -0.37 3.14
C THR A 379 2.03 0.14 4.38
N VAL A 380 0.78 -0.27 4.56
CA VAL A 380 -0.07 0.17 5.68
C VAL A 380 0.33 -0.47 7.01
N ALA A 381 0.89 -1.69 7.01
CA ALA A 381 1.47 -2.31 8.21
C ALA A 381 2.71 -1.54 8.67
N LEU A 382 3.57 -1.16 7.72
CA LEU A 382 4.75 -0.33 7.99
C LEU A 382 4.34 1.06 8.50
N SER A 383 3.30 1.68 7.93
CA SER A 383 2.73 2.94 8.42
C SER A 383 1.97 2.79 9.75
N GLY A 384 1.26 1.67 9.97
CA GLY A 384 0.44 1.43 11.17
C GLY A 384 1.27 1.15 12.43
N LEU A 385 2.49 0.65 12.27
CA LEU A 385 3.49 0.56 13.34
C LEU A 385 3.90 1.94 13.87
N GLU A 386 3.58 3.04 13.17
CA GLU A 386 3.77 4.42 13.65
C GLU A 386 2.61 4.91 14.55
N VAL A 387 1.48 4.20 14.63
CA VAL A 387 0.20 4.72 15.19
C VAL A 387 -0.16 4.18 16.59
N ALA A 388 0.53 3.15 17.12
CA ALA A 388 0.26 2.64 18.46
C ALA A 388 1.06 3.41 19.55
N ASP A 389 0.38 4.28 20.30
CA ASP A 389 0.85 5.05 21.46
C ASP A 389 2.30 5.60 21.35
N SER A 390 2.46 6.41 20.31
CA SER A 390 3.70 6.84 19.68
C SER A 390 4.39 8.03 20.35
N THR A 391 4.16 8.31 21.63
CA THR A 391 4.91 9.39 22.31
C THR A 391 5.95 8.89 23.28
N LYS A 392 5.71 7.78 23.99
CA LYS A 392 6.70 7.23 24.94
C LYS A 392 7.64 6.24 24.27
N VAL A 393 7.09 5.27 23.53
CA VAL A 393 7.88 4.28 22.77
C VAL A 393 8.66 4.97 21.66
N TYR A 394 8.07 5.95 20.99
CA TYR A 394 8.78 6.77 19.99
C TYR A 394 9.90 7.61 20.61
N LYS A 395 9.69 8.27 21.76
CA LYS A 395 10.77 9.04 22.42
C LYS A 395 11.91 8.15 22.89
N GLU A 396 11.63 6.97 23.45
CA GLU A 396 12.65 6.03 23.92
C GLU A 396 13.35 5.31 22.74
N THR A 397 12.62 5.00 21.66
CA THR A 397 13.15 4.39 20.42
C THR A 397 13.96 5.40 19.61
N ILE A 398 13.50 6.65 19.45
CA ILE A 398 14.26 7.75 18.83
C ILE A 398 15.49 8.08 19.69
N HIS A 399 15.40 8.04 21.03
CA HIS A 399 16.57 8.24 21.90
C HIS A 399 17.59 7.09 21.77
N GLY A 400 17.13 5.84 21.68
CA GLY A 400 17.97 4.66 21.46
C GLY A 400 18.61 4.61 20.06
N LEU A 401 17.84 4.93 19.02
CA LEU A 401 18.29 4.98 17.63
C LEU A 401 19.16 6.22 17.34
N ASN A 402 18.94 7.35 18.02
CA ASN A 402 19.83 8.52 17.98
C ASN A 402 21.17 8.24 18.68
N LYS A 403 21.15 7.47 19.78
CA LYS A 403 22.36 7.03 20.48
C LYS A 403 23.15 5.99 19.67
N ALA A 404 22.48 5.26 18.76
CA ALA A 404 23.06 4.23 17.88
C ALA A 404 23.34 4.70 16.44
N GLY A 405 22.88 5.89 16.03
CA GLY A 405 23.19 6.50 14.72
C GLY A 405 22.40 6.03 13.50
N PHE A 406 21.31 5.25 13.68
CA PHE A 406 20.63 4.52 12.60
C PHE A 406 19.59 5.33 11.79
N PHE A 407 18.93 6.29 12.42
CA PHE A 407 18.09 7.26 11.73
C PHE A 407 18.46 8.61 12.29
N LYS A 408 19.17 9.42 11.51
CA LYS A 408 19.05 10.85 11.72
C LYS A 408 17.66 11.19 11.17
N PRO A 409 16.63 11.51 11.99
CA PRO A 409 15.43 12.14 11.45
C PRO A 409 15.91 13.23 10.49
N ARG A 410 15.40 13.22 9.25
CA ARG A 410 15.77 14.26 8.29
C ARG A 410 15.53 15.57 9.01
N LYS A 411 16.62 16.25 9.35
CA LYS A 411 16.54 17.44 10.18
C LYS A 411 15.57 18.38 9.49
N ASN A 412 14.63 18.94 10.24
CA ASN A 412 13.81 20.02 9.73
C ASN A 412 14.74 21.23 9.53
N LEU A 413 15.28 21.35 8.31
CA LEU A 413 16.33 22.32 7.98
C LEU A 413 15.84 23.76 8.16
N GLN A 414 14.52 23.99 8.04
CA GLN A 414 13.91 25.27 8.33
C GLN A 414 14.01 25.62 9.82
N LEU A 415 13.67 24.68 10.71
CA LEU A 415 13.77 24.90 12.16
C LEU A 415 15.23 25.05 12.61
N GLU A 416 16.16 24.31 11.99
CA GLU A 416 17.60 24.46 12.25
C GLU A 416 18.10 25.85 11.84
N LEU A 417 17.64 26.35 10.69
CA LEU A 417 17.97 27.72 10.26
C LEU A 417 17.43 28.75 11.25
N TRP A 418 16.14 28.69 11.61
CA TRP A 418 15.55 29.67 12.53
C TRP A 418 16.22 29.65 13.90
N LYS A 419 16.58 28.46 14.40
CA LYS A 419 17.34 28.33 15.63
C LYS A 419 18.70 29.05 15.53
N LEU A 420 19.42 28.87 14.43
CA LEU A 420 20.69 29.57 14.20
C LEU A 420 20.51 31.10 14.11
N GLU A 421 19.41 31.57 13.49
CA GLU A 421 19.08 32.99 13.39
C GLU A 421 18.75 33.60 14.77
N GLU A 422 18.00 32.89 15.61
CA GLU A 422 17.63 33.30 16.98
C GLU A 422 18.83 33.32 17.93
N GLU A 423 19.77 32.39 17.74
CA GLU A 423 21.06 32.37 18.45
C GLU A 423 22.02 33.47 17.97
N GLY A 424 21.65 34.25 16.94
CA GLY A 424 22.52 35.28 16.36
C GLY A 424 23.78 34.69 15.69
N SER A 425 23.73 33.43 15.27
CA SER A 425 24.88 32.73 14.71
C SER A 425 25.27 33.28 13.34
N GLU A 426 26.55 33.62 13.16
CA GLU A 426 27.09 34.04 11.85
C GLU A 426 26.92 32.94 10.78
N LYS A 427 26.82 31.68 11.20
CA LYS A 427 26.57 30.54 10.30
C LYS A 427 25.15 30.52 9.73
N ALA A 428 24.19 31.19 10.37
CA ALA A 428 22.80 31.22 9.93
C ALA A 428 22.68 31.76 8.50
N LEU A 429 23.37 32.85 8.20
CA LEU A 429 23.34 33.47 6.88
C LEU A 429 23.93 32.56 5.79
N ALA A 430 25.05 31.89 6.08
CA ALA A 430 25.67 30.94 5.15
C ALA A 430 24.75 29.74 4.90
N PHE A 431 24.15 29.20 5.95
CA PHE A 431 23.22 28.08 5.87
C PHE A 431 21.94 28.43 5.09
N LYS A 432 21.37 29.62 5.33
CA LYS A 432 20.22 30.16 4.59
C LYS A 432 20.50 30.25 3.10
N LYS A 433 21.66 30.80 2.72
CA LYS A 433 22.09 30.93 1.33
C LYS A 433 22.29 29.57 0.66
N ASP A 434 22.85 28.59 1.37
CA ASP A 434 22.98 27.22 0.88
C ASP A 434 21.61 26.59 0.58
N LEU A 435 20.68 26.66 1.54
CA LEU A 435 19.32 26.13 1.36
C LEU A 435 18.59 26.79 0.20
N GLN A 436 18.66 28.13 0.09
CA GLN A 436 18.08 28.86 -1.03
C GLN A 436 18.69 28.43 -2.36
N HIS A 437 20.02 28.28 -2.43
CA HIS A 437 20.71 27.86 -3.64
C HIS A 437 20.30 26.45 -4.06
N ARG A 438 20.22 25.50 -3.11
CA ARG A 438 19.81 24.11 -3.37
C ARG A 438 18.35 24.00 -3.79
N LEU A 439 17.46 24.78 -3.18
CA LEU A 439 16.06 24.85 -3.60
C LEU A 439 15.92 25.43 -5.02
N GLN A 440 16.68 26.47 -5.36
CA GLN A 440 16.60 27.14 -6.67
C GLN A 440 17.19 26.30 -7.81
N ASN A 441 18.27 25.57 -7.55
CA ASN A 441 19.09 24.93 -8.60
C ASN A 441 19.12 23.40 -8.51
N GLY A 442 18.48 22.82 -7.49
CA GLY A 442 18.46 21.38 -7.29
C GLY A 442 17.76 20.66 -8.44
N LYS A 443 18.29 19.48 -8.80
CA LYS A 443 17.67 18.59 -9.77
C LYS A 443 16.60 17.75 -9.09
N VAL A 444 15.39 17.75 -9.66
CA VAL A 444 14.27 16.97 -9.15
C VAL A 444 14.53 15.48 -9.41
N TYR A 445 14.41 14.68 -8.35
CA TYR A 445 14.42 13.22 -8.40
C TYR A 445 13.00 12.67 -8.55
N SER A 446 12.05 13.21 -7.78
CA SER A 446 10.64 12.82 -7.84
C SER A 446 9.72 14.00 -7.51
N SER A 447 8.48 13.95 -8.02
CA SER A 447 7.41 14.84 -7.57
C SER A 447 6.09 14.09 -7.42
N ALA A 448 5.27 14.51 -6.46
CA ALA A 448 3.93 13.97 -6.21
C ALA A 448 2.98 15.12 -5.87
N VAL A 449 1.78 15.13 -6.46
CA VAL A 449 0.74 16.10 -6.09
C VAL A 449 0.33 15.87 -4.64
N ILE A 450 0.28 16.94 -3.84
CA ILE A 450 -0.15 16.92 -2.44
C ILE A 450 -1.53 17.58 -2.29
N GLY A 451 -2.41 16.95 -1.50
CA GLY A 451 -3.80 17.36 -1.32
C GLY A 451 -4.80 16.26 -1.70
N GLU A 452 -5.97 16.24 -1.07
CA GLU A 452 -7.04 15.28 -1.40
C GLU A 452 -7.54 15.52 -2.83
N MET A 453 -7.29 14.55 -3.72
CA MET A 453 -7.87 14.38 -5.06
C MET A 453 -8.47 15.65 -5.70
N ASN A 454 -7.67 16.41 -6.47
CA ASN A 454 -8.12 17.52 -7.35
C ASN A 454 -8.88 18.69 -6.69
N THR A 455 -8.92 18.81 -5.36
CA THR A 455 -9.63 19.93 -4.69
C THR A 455 -8.71 21.10 -4.34
N ALA A 456 -7.40 20.88 -4.25
CA ALA A 456 -6.44 21.94 -3.98
C ALA A 456 -6.30 22.86 -5.20
N VAL A 457 -6.58 24.15 -4.98
CA VAL A 457 -6.37 25.20 -5.96
C VAL A 457 -4.89 25.19 -6.38
N ASN A 458 -4.64 25.04 -7.69
CA ASN A 458 -3.31 25.01 -8.34
C ASN A 458 -2.45 23.74 -8.19
N ASN A 459 -2.98 22.62 -7.66
CA ASN A 459 -2.30 21.32 -7.59
C ASN A 459 -0.84 21.38 -7.09
N PRO A 460 -0.60 21.77 -5.82
CA PRO A 460 0.75 21.81 -5.27
C PRO A 460 1.43 20.44 -5.35
N GLU A 461 2.74 20.42 -5.63
CA GLU A 461 3.54 19.19 -5.73
C GLU A 461 4.59 19.16 -4.61
N LEU A 462 4.69 18.05 -3.88
CA LEU A 462 5.87 17.75 -3.07
C LEU A 462 6.98 17.27 -4.01
N VAL A 463 8.05 18.05 -4.08
CA VAL A 463 9.25 17.79 -4.87
C VAL A 463 10.34 17.25 -3.95
N THR A 464 10.98 16.15 -4.36
CA THR A 464 12.20 15.63 -3.73
C THR A 464 13.36 15.77 -4.70
N PHE A 465 14.44 16.42 -4.27
CA PHE A 465 15.66 16.60 -5.03
C PHE A 465 16.61 15.41 -4.91
N GLU A 466 17.59 15.29 -5.81
CA GLU A 466 18.59 14.20 -5.80
C GLU A 466 19.40 14.12 -4.50
N ASP A 467 19.61 15.24 -3.80
CA ASP A 467 20.30 15.31 -2.51
C ASP A 467 19.39 15.00 -1.30
N GLY A 468 18.13 14.66 -1.56
CA GLY A 468 17.11 14.37 -0.55
C GLY A 468 16.44 15.59 0.08
N LEU A 469 16.79 16.82 -0.34
CA LEU A 469 16.05 18.03 0.03
C LEU A 469 14.62 17.92 -0.49
N GLN A 470 13.67 18.49 0.24
CA GLN A 470 12.26 18.48 -0.14
C GLN A 470 11.68 19.89 -0.15
N GLY A 471 10.80 20.16 -1.10
CA GLY A 471 10.09 21.41 -1.20
C GLY A 471 8.68 21.24 -1.72
N VAL A 472 7.81 22.18 -1.41
CA VAL A 472 6.47 22.29 -1.98
C VAL A 472 6.53 23.23 -3.16
N TRP A 473 6.35 22.69 -4.37
CA TRP A 473 6.30 23.46 -5.60
C TRP A 473 4.86 23.90 -5.91
N LYS A 474 4.71 25.18 -6.23
CA LYS A 474 3.44 25.78 -6.67
C LYS A 474 3.65 26.51 -8.00
N ARG A 475 2.74 26.30 -8.94
CA ARG A 475 2.72 27.04 -10.21
C ARG A 475 2.44 28.51 -9.95
N LYS A 476 2.98 29.39 -10.80
CA LYS A 476 2.74 30.84 -10.71
C LYS A 476 1.33 31.22 -11.18
N GLU A 477 0.76 30.47 -12.11
CA GLU A 477 -0.58 30.68 -12.65
C GLU A 477 -1.65 30.10 -11.71
N GLY A 478 -2.74 30.85 -11.47
CA GLY A 478 -3.87 30.40 -10.67
C GLY A 478 -4.43 31.43 -9.70
N ILE A 479 -5.35 31.00 -8.83
CA ILE A 479 -5.84 31.78 -7.69
C ILE A 479 -4.78 31.66 -6.58
N GLY A 480 -4.20 32.78 -6.18
CA GLY A 480 -3.04 32.81 -5.29
C GLY A 480 -1.72 32.93 -6.07
N SER A 481 -0.97 33.99 -5.81
CA SER A 481 0.23 34.34 -6.59
C SER A 481 1.47 33.71 -5.97
N GLY A 482 2.27 33.00 -6.78
CA GLY A 482 3.61 32.58 -6.36
C GLY A 482 4.48 33.76 -5.90
N ASN A 483 4.28 34.95 -6.46
CA ASN A 483 5.00 36.14 -5.98
C ASN A 483 4.61 36.50 -4.55
N SER A 484 3.35 36.29 -4.14
CA SER A 484 2.88 36.54 -2.78
C SER A 484 3.54 35.59 -1.77
N GLU A 485 3.77 34.33 -2.14
CA GLU A 485 4.52 33.38 -1.29
C GLU A 485 5.98 33.82 -1.07
N ILE A 486 6.65 34.28 -2.13
CA ILE A 486 8.01 34.83 -2.03
C ILE A 486 7.99 36.11 -1.17
N ALA A 487 7.06 37.02 -1.43
CA ALA A 487 6.96 38.29 -0.71
C ALA A 487 6.67 38.05 0.79
N ALA A 488 5.81 37.10 1.13
CA ALA A 488 5.53 36.70 2.50
C ALA A 488 6.79 36.23 3.23
N TYR A 489 7.59 35.36 2.60
CA TYR A 489 8.87 34.94 3.14
C TYR A 489 9.86 36.12 3.29
N LEU A 490 9.92 37.04 2.33
CA LEU A 490 10.80 38.20 2.39
C LEU A 490 10.41 39.16 3.53
N VAL A 491 9.11 39.40 3.74
CA VAL A 491 8.59 40.19 4.86
C VAL A 491 8.96 39.52 6.18
N ASP A 492 8.62 38.24 6.35
CA ASP A 492 8.94 37.43 7.54
C ASP A 492 10.45 37.48 7.87
N SER A 493 11.29 37.27 6.86
CA SER A 493 12.74 37.32 7.00
C SER A 493 13.26 38.70 7.37
N LYS A 494 12.57 39.78 6.98
CA LYS A 494 12.99 41.16 7.28
C LYS A 494 12.65 41.54 8.71
N ILE A 495 11.48 41.13 9.19
CA ILE A 495 11.03 41.38 10.57
C ILE A 495 11.53 40.32 11.56
N LYS A 496 12.15 39.23 11.06
CA LYS A 496 12.68 38.10 11.83
C LYS A 496 11.61 37.43 12.69
N SER A 497 10.37 37.37 12.20
CA SER A 497 9.29 36.62 12.87
C SER A 497 9.53 35.12 12.77
N ASN A 498 10.26 34.67 11.75
CA ASN A 498 10.67 33.28 11.58
C ASN A 498 9.47 32.32 11.63
N LEU A 499 8.41 32.68 10.90
CA LEU A 499 7.15 31.94 10.78
C LEU A 499 6.97 31.35 9.37
N VAL A 500 7.52 31.99 8.32
CA VAL A 500 7.31 31.58 6.93
C VAL A 500 8.54 30.82 6.42
N PRO A 501 8.42 29.58 5.93
CA PRO A 501 9.55 28.83 5.42
C PRO A 501 10.22 29.50 4.21
N ILE A 502 11.51 29.19 4.00
CA ILE A 502 12.28 29.66 2.85
C ILE A 502 11.49 29.37 1.58
N THR A 503 11.18 30.42 0.84
CA THR A 503 10.47 30.34 -0.43
C THR A 503 11.28 31.06 -1.50
N VAL A 504 11.50 30.39 -2.63
CA VAL A 504 12.32 30.90 -3.74
C VAL A 504 11.61 30.69 -5.08
N PRO A 505 11.90 31.52 -6.10
CA PRO A 505 11.44 31.25 -7.46
C PRO A 505 12.05 29.94 -7.96
N TYR A 506 11.25 29.14 -8.69
CA TYR A 506 11.70 27.87 -9.25
C TYR A 506 11.00 27.58 -10.58
N LYS A 507 11.74 27.05 -11.54
CA LYS A 507 11.22 26.64 -12.85
C LYS A 507 11.25 25.11 -12.94
N LYS A 508 10.07 24.49 -13.01
CA LYS A 508 9.91 23.04 -13.16
C LYS A 508 9.30 22.75 -14.52
N ASP A 509 9.96 21.93 -15.32
CA ASP A 509 9.48 21.51 -16.65
C ASP A 509 9.14 22.71 -17.57
N GLY A 510 9.93 23.79 -17.47
CA GLY A 510 9.71 25.03 -18.23
C GLY A 510 8.67 26.00 -17.64
N VAL A 511 7.92 25.58 -16.63
CA VAL A 511 6.85 26.37 -16.00
C VAL A 511 7.39 27.17 -14.81
N ASP A 512 7.11 28.48 -14.80
CA ASP A 512 7.46 29.35 -13.68
C ASP A 512 6.58 29.07 -12.46
N GLY A 513 7.21 29.06 -11.29
CA GLY A 513 6.54 28.83 -10.02
C GLY A 513 7.41 29.23 -8.84
N THR A 514 7.03 28.71 -7.69
CA THR A 514 7.79 28.85 -6.45
C THR A 514 8.04 27.50 -5.84
N ILE A 515 9.11 27.38 -5.06
CA ILE A 515 9.35 26.24 -4.21
C ILE A 515 9.61 26.71 -2.79
N GLN A 516 8.83 26.17 -1.86
CA GLN A 516 8.94 26.45 -0.43
C GLN A 516 9.59 25.25 0.27
N LEU A 517 10.54 25.48 1.17
CA LEU A 517 11.19 24.41 1.94
C LEU A 517 10.13 23.60 2.69
N PHE A 518 10.12 22.28 2.51
CA PHE A 518 9.15 21.42 3.20
C PHE A 518 9.44 21.39 4.70
N VAL A 519 8.39 21.61 5.50
CA VAL A 519 8.43 21.55 6.97
C VAL A 519 7.53 20.40 7.41
N SER A 520 8.11 19.38 8.05
CA SER A 520 7.35 18.26 8.61
C SER A 520 6.53 18.74 9.81
N ALA A 521 5.22 18.54 9.79
CA ALA A 521 4.31 18.90 10.88
C ALA A 521 4.00 17.72 11.80
N GLU A 522 3.67 18.01 13.05
CA GLU A 522 2.87 17.13 13.90
C GLU A 522 1.38 17.49 13.71
N GLU A 523 0.46 16.51 13.73
CA GLU A 523 -0.97 16.81 13.66
C GLU A 523 -1.37 17.72 14.84
N ALA A 524 -1.61 19.00 14.57
CA ALA A 524 -2.04 19.95 15.58
C ALA A 524 -3.49 20.38 15.35
N LYS A 525 -4.39 19.95 16.24
CA LYS A 525 -5.72 20.54 16.37
C LYS A 525 -5.64 21.73 17.34
N LEU A 526 -5.20 22.88 16.86
CA LEU A 526 -5.36 24.11 17.65
C LEU A 526 -6.84 24.47 17.72
N LYS A 527 -7.34 24.68 18.95
CA LYS A 527 -8.74 25.05 19.20
C LYS A 527 -9.02 26.52 18.86
N ASP A 528 -7.99 27.36 18.90
CA ASP A 528 -8.04 28.81 18.68
C ASP A 528 -6.96 29.27 17.69
N PHE A 529 -7.23 30.38 16.99
CA PHE A 529 -6.32 30.97 16.01
C PHE A 529 -5.15 31.72 16.70
N PRO A 530 -3.87 31.32 16.47
CA PRO A 530 -2.72 31.92 17.15
C PRO A 530 -2.57 33.43 16.90
N SER A 531 -2.31 34.19 17.96
CA SER A 531 -2.10 35.65 17.88
C SER A 531 -0.90 36.05 17.04
N GLU A 532 0.11 35.21 16.98
CA GLU A 532 1.37 35.39 16.27
C GLU A 532 1.15 35.44 14.75
N LEU A 533 0.17 34.68 14.25
CA LEU A 533 -0.22 34.71 12.84
C LEU A 533 -0.99 35.99 12.50
N LYS A 534 -1.76 36.56 13.42
CA LYS A 534 -2.51 37.80 13.17
C LYS A 534 -1.60 38.96 12.80
N PHE A 535 -0.44 39.06 13.45
CA PHE A 535 0.51 40.14 13.18
C PHE A 535 1.10 40.02 11.77
N ILE A 536 1.56 38.83 11.39
CA ILE A 536 2.10 38.63 10.04
C ILE A 536 1.01 38.72 8.98
N ASP A 537 -0.18 38.16 9.21
CA ASP A 537 -1.31 38.24 8.28
C ASP A 537 -1.80 39.67 8.07
N TYR A 538 -1.74 40.51 9.11
CA TYR A 538 -2.01 41.95 8.98
C TYR A 538 -0.98 42.64 8.06
N LEU A 539 0.31 42.35 8.21
CA LEU A 539 1.35 42.92 7.36
C LEU A 539 1.29 42.42 5.90
N LEU A 540 0.83 41.19 5.70
CA LEU A 540 0.70 40.56 4.40
C LEU A 540 -0.66 40.82 3.73
N GLU A 541 -1.61 41.40 4.47
CA GLU A 541 -3.03 41.44 4.08
C GLU A 541 -3.58 40.06 3.69
N ASN A 542 -3.18 39.02 4.42
CA ASN A 542 -3.60 37.65 4.14
C ASN A 542 -4.99 37.37 4.73
N GLY A 543 -6.02 37.43 3.89
CA GLY A 543 -7.40 37.14 4.28
C GLY A 543 -7.74 35.66 4.37
N ASP A 544 -6.88 34.76 3.90
CA ASP A 544 -7.16 33.33 3.75
C ASP A 544 -6.58 32.47 4.89
N ARG A 545 -6.24 33.07 6.03
CA ARG A 545 -5.69 32.26 7.13
C ARG A 545 -6.77 31.42 7.82
N HIS A 546 -6.68 30.10 7.67
CA HIS A 546 -7.48 29.10 8.39
C HIS A 546 -6.62 27.91 8.85
N GLY A 547 -7.22 26.92 9.52
CA GLY A 547 -6.52 25.76 10.11
C GLY A 547 -5.77 24.84 9.14
N GLY A 548 -5.95 25.04 7.82
CA GLY A 548 -5.18 24.34 6.78
C GLY A 548 -3.93 25.10 6.32
N ASN A 549 -3.83 26.39 6.67
CA ASN A 549 -2.80 27.30 6.19
C ASN A 549 -1.75 27.59 7.26
N TYR A 550 -1.65 26.75 8.29
CA TYR A 550 -0.53 26.77 9.22
C TYR A 550 -0.33 25.38 9.80
N LEU A 551 0.86 25.15 10.34
CA LEU A 551 1.19 23.89 11.01
C LEU A 551 2.02 24.16 12.27
N ILE A 552 2.10 23.17 13.16
CA ILE A 552 3.02 23.18 14.30
C ILE A 552 4.10 22.12 14.06
N SER A 553 5.36 22.53 14.20
CA SER A 553 6.53 21.65 14.08
C SER A 553 7.46 21.90 15.27
N ASN A 554 7.71 20.87 16.08
CA ASN A 554 8.48 20.98 17.33
C ASN A 554 8.00 22.12 18.24
N GLY A 555 6.68 22.29 18.39
CA GLY A 555 6.08 23.37 19.18
C GLY A 555 6.19 24.77 18.57
N ARG A 556 6.81 24.90 17.39
CA ARG A 556 6.90 26.16 16.66
C ARG A 556 5.77 26.26 15.63
N LEU A 557 5.13 27.43 15.59
CA LEU A 557 4.13 27.75 14.60
C LEU A 557 4.78 28.09 13.26
N VAL A 558 4.19 27.59 12.17
CA VAL A 558 4.69 27.78 10.81
C VAL A 558 3.54 28.20 9.90
N ALA A 559 3.67 29.38 9.31
CA ALA A 559 2.73 29.94 8.34
C ALA A 559 3.03 29.39 6.95
N ILE A 560 2.05 28.68 6.36
CA ILE A 560 2.12 28.16 4.99
C ILE A 560 0.98 28.74 4.17
N ASP A 561 1.00 28.55 2.86
CA ASP A 561 -0.07 28.98 1.96
C ASP A 561 -0.41 30.48 2.06
N ASN A 562 0.57 31.32 1.69
CA ASN A 562 0.42 32.78 1.68
C ASN A 562 0.10 33.31 0.28
N GLY A 563 -0.37 32.45 -0.63
CA GLY A 563 -0.66 32.81 -2.02
C GLY A 563 -1.72 33.91 -2.15
N ILE A 564 -2.65 34.03 -1.19
CA ILE A 564 -3.71 35.06 -1.14
C ILE A 564 -3.32 36.21 -0.20
N SER A 565 -2.05 36.63 -0.28
CA SER A 565 -1.53 37.84 0.37
C SER A 565 -1.36 38.96 -0.66
N PHE A 566 -1.35 40.22 -0.20
CA PHE A 566 -1.15 41.42 -1.02
C PHE A 566 -2.22 41.64 -2.10
N GLY A 567 -3.44 41.13 -1.90
CA GLY A 567 -4.52 41.15 -2.90
C GLY A 567 -5.30 42.46 -2.99
N ASN A 568 -5.19 43.35 -2.00
CA ASN A 568 -5.94 44.60 -1.93
C ASN A 568 -5.06 45.80 -2.31
N GLU A 569 -4.75 45.99 -3.59
CA GLU A 569 -4.07 47.22 -4.06
C GLU A 569 -4.95 48.50 -3.96
N TYR A 570 -6.14 48.43 -3.35
CA TYR A 570 -7.15 49.51 -3.36
C TYR A 570 -7.81 49.84 -1.99
N HIS A 571 -7.22 49.44 -0.86
CA HIS A 571 -7.72 49.84 0.47
C HIS A 571 -6.89 50.93 1.13
#